data_AF-A0A7W6G5M8-F1
#
_entry.id   AF-A0A7W6G5M8-F1
#
_cell.length_a   1.000
_cell.length_b   1.000
_cell.length_c   1.000
_cell.angle_alpha   90.00
_cell.angle_beta   90.00
_cell.angle_gamma   90.00
#
_symmetry.space_group_name_H-M   'P 1'
#
loop_
_entity.id
_entity.type
_entity.pdbx_description
1 polymer ?
#
loop_
_entity_poly.entity_id
_entity_poly.type
_entity_poly.pdbx_seq_one_letter_code
_entity_poly.pdbx_strand_id
1 'polypeptide(L)'
;MLRLSRRRMMQGAGAAGLIAARPALAAAAPALLVYDSRLPESAAFAAASSTPLRHDLAQGRLDPRRIGLVSRIEGLTRRSDYVALSLALRLHGMRSKDERRLSTRDHLFRWSLSKGASA
;
A
#
# COMPACT_ATOMS: atom_id res chain seq x y z
N MET A 1 23.30 30.87 50.94
CA MET A 1 23.04 30.46 49.54
C MET A 1 22.62 28.99 49.53
N LEU A 2 21.34 28.68 49.35
CA LEU A 2 20.86 27.32 49.12
C LEU A 2 20.47 27.15 47.65
N ARG A 3 21.11 26.20 46.97
CA ARG A 3 20.88 25.83 45.58
C ARG A 3 19.87 24.67 45.56
N LEU A 4 18.61 24.94 45.19
CA LEU A 4 17.58 23.92 45.06
C LEU A 4 17.74 23.14 43.76
N SER A 5 18.06 21.85 43.89
CA SER A 5 17.82 20.84 42.85
C SER A 5 16.33 20.65 42.62
N ARG A 6 15.88 20.71 41.37
CA ARG A 6 14.51 20.34 40.96
C ARG A 6 14.56 19.18 39.95
N ARG A 7 13.90 18.09 40.38
CA ARG A 7 13.50 16.88 39.67
C ARG A 7 12.90 17.12 38.27
N ARG A 8 13.06 16.12 37.39
CA ARG A 8 12.01 15.21 36.82
C ARG A 8 12.61 14.56 35.55
N MET A 9 12.92 13.26 35.54
CA MET A 9 12.01 12.12 35.35
C MET A 9 11.09 12.32 34.13
N MET A 10 11.51 11.80 32.98
CA MET A 10 10.64 11.43 31.86
C MET A 10 10.97 10.00 31.47
N GLN A 11 9.95 9.16 31.56
CA GLN A 11 9.97 7.73 31.35
C GLN A 11 10.09 7.39 29.87
N GLY A 12 10.89 6.35 29.60
CA GLY A 12 10.50 5.18 28.80
C GLY A 12 9.71 5.42 27.52
N ALA A 13 10.40 5.23 26.40
CA ALA A 13 9.88 5.18 25.06
C ALA A 13 8.68 4.22 24.90
N GLY A 14 7.50 4.78 24.63
CA GLY A 14 6.38 4.08 24.00
C GLY A 14 6.34 4.41 22.52
N ALA A 15 7.06 3.65 21.69
CA ALA A 15 6.95 3.75 20.24
C ALA A 15 5.69 3.00 19.77
N ALA A 16 4.57 3.71 19.70
CA ALA A 16 3.35 3.22 19.05
C ALA A 16 2.73 4.36 18.21
N GLY A 17 3.45 4.75 17.16
CA GLY A 17 2.97 5.69 16.15
C GLY A 17 2.62 4.95 14.87
N LEU A 18 1.49 4.23 14.83
CA LEU A 18 0.90 3.80 13.56
C LEU A 18 0.34 5.04 12.86
N ILE A 19 1.14 5.66 11.99
CA ILE A 19 0.66 6.71 11.10
C ILE A 19 -0.21 6.02 10.04
N ALA A 20 -1.49 5.84 10.35
CA ALA A 20 -2.50 5.47 9.38
C ALA A 20 -2.79 6.69 8.49
N ALA A 21 -2.04 6.82 7.39
CA ALA A 21 -2.36 7.78 6.34
C ALA A 21 -3.71 7.39 5.70
N ARG A 22 -4.79 8.08 6.08
CA ARG A 22 -6.12 7.99 5.43
C ARG A 22 -6.14 8.93 4.22
N PRO A 23 -6.21 8.45 2.97
CA PRO A 23 -6.55 9.33 1.87
C PRO A 23 -8.06 9.64 1.92
N ALA A 24 -8.39 10.92 1.76
CA ALA A 24 -9.75 11.44 1.70
C ALA A 24 -10.54 10.84 0.52
N LEU A 25 -11.83 10.57 0.74
CA LEU A 25 -12.78 10.13 -0.29
C LEU A 25 -13.01 11.27 -1.32
N ALA A 26 -12.27 11.24 -2.42
CA ALA A 26 -12.77 11.74 -3.70
C ALA A 26 -13.55 10.58 -4.36
N ALA A 27 -14.60 10.88 -5.13
CA ALA A 27 -15.33 9.87 -5.91
C ALA A 27 -14.32 9.02 -6.72
N ALA A 28 -14.05 7.82 -6.22
CA ALA A 28 -12.86 7.09 -6.61
C ALA A 28 -13.11 6.43 -7.96
N ALA A 29 -12.33 6.82 -8.96
CA ALA A 29 -12.28 6.13 -10.23
C ALA A 29 -12.07 4.62 -10.00
N PRO A 30 -12.63 3.74 -10.85
CA PRO A 30 -12.64 2.30 -10.61
C PRO A 30 -11.23 1.80 -10.31
N ALA A 31 -11.07 1.28 -9.09
CA ALA A 31 -9.79 0.87 -8.53
C ALA A 31 -9.77 -0.65 -8.35
N LEU A 32 -8.65 -1.29 -8.67
CA LEU A 32 -8.36 -2.68 -8.30
C LEU A 32 -7.33 -2.69 -7.17
N LEU A 33 -7.62 -3.44 -6.11
CA LEU A 33 -6.70 -3.67 -5.01
C LEU A 33 -5.94 -4.99 -5.21
N VAL A 34 -4.61 -4.96 -5.14
CA VAL A 34 -3.77 -6.16 -5.24
C VAL A 34 -3.04 -6.38 -3.91
N TYR A 35 -3.19 -7.58 -3.36
CA TYR A 35 -2.60 -7.94 -2.07
C TYR A 35 -2.15 -9.41 -2.10
N ASP A 36 -1.40 -9.84 -1.08
CA ASP A 36 -1.00 -11.23 -0.86
C ASP A 36 -1.45 -11.66 0.53
N SER A 37 -2.47 -12.51 0.61
CA SER A 37 -3.02 -12.98 1.90
C SER A 37 -2.03 -13.81 2.73
N ARG A 38 -0.92 -14.27 2.15
CA ARG A 38 0.16 -14.95 2.88
C ARG A 38 0.97 -13.98 3.75
N LEU A 39 0.80 -12.68 3.57
CA LEU A 39 1.46 -11.62 4.36
C LEU A 39 0.41 -10.94 5.25
N PRO A 40 0.55 -10.99 6.60
CA PRO A 40 -0.42 -10.43 7.52
C PRO A 40 -0.74 -8.95 7.27
N GLU A 41 0.29 -8.13 7.02
CA GLU A 41 0.14 -6.69 6.77
C GLU A 41 -0.57 -6.40 5.45
N SER A 42 -0.33 -7.23 4.44
CA SER A 42 -1.00 -7.12 3.14
C SER A 42 -2.47 -7.53 3.23
N ALA A 43 -2.78 -8.59 3.97
CA ALA A 43 -4.15 -9.00 4.27
C ALA A 43 -4.89 -7.91 5.07
N ALA A 44 -4.25 -7.31 6.08
CA ALA A 44 -4.82 -6.21 6.85
C ALA A 44 -5.08 -4.97 5.98
N PHE A 45 -4.17 -4.65 5.06
CA PHE A 45 -4.36 -3.58 4.07
C PHE A 45 -5.60 -3.84 3.19
N ALA A 46 -5.81 -5.08 2.75
CA ALA A 46 -6.98 -5.44 1.96
C ALA A 46 -8.29 -5.36 2.76
N ALA A 47 -8.27 -5.80 4.02
CA ALA A 47 -9.41 -5.73 4.92
C ALA A 47 -9.84 -4.29 5.23
N ALA A 48 -8.88 -3.36 5.32
CA ALA A 48 -9.15 -1.95 5.59
C ALA A 48 -9.64 -1.15 4.38
N SER A 49 -9.53 -1.69 3.16
CA SER A 49 -9.94 -1.00 1.94
C SER A 49 -11.44 -1.14 1.67
N SER A 50 -12.10 -0.09 1.21
CA SER A 50 -13.49 -0.15 0.72
C SER A 50 -13.60 -0.58 -0.75
N THR A 51 -12.48 -0.81 -1.44
CA THR A 51 -12.48 -1.18 -2.86
C THR A 51 -13.10 -2.57 -3.06
N PRO A 52 -14.16 -2.71 -3.89
CA PRO A 52 -14.83 -4.00 -4.11
C PRO A 52 -14.03 -4.92 -5.03
N LEU A 53 -13.29 -4.36 -5.99
CA LEU A 53 -12.43 -5.13 -6.89
C LEU A 53 -11.10 -5.41 -6.20
N ARG A 54 -10.91 -6.68 -5.81
CA ARG A 54 -9.68 -7.14 -5.15
C ARG A 54 -9.09 -8.36 -5.85
N HIS A 55 -7.77 -8.48 -5.81
CA HIS A 55 -7.04 -9.65 -6.29
C HIS A 55 -6.03 -10.06 -5.24
N ASP A 56 -6.15 -11.30 -4.79
CA ASP A 56 -5.20 -11.95 -3.90
C ASP A 56 -4.19 -12.76 -4.73
N LEU A 57 -2.91 -12.41 -4.63
CA LEU A 57 -1.82 -13.13 -5.31
C LEU A 57 -1.68 -14.56 -4.81
N ALA A 58 -2.12 -14.87 -3.59
CA ALA A 58 -2.10 -16.23 -3.08
C ALA A 58 -3.04 -17.17 -3.87
N GLN A 59 -4.06 -16.62 -4.52
CA GLN A 59 -5.04 -17.34 -5.34
C GLN A 59 -4.60 -17.49 -6.80
N GLY A 60 -3.48 -16.88 -7.19
CA GLY A 60 -2.89 -17.03 -8.52
C GLY A 60 -2.63 -15.71 -9.24
N ARG A 61 -2.42 -15.81 -10.55
CA ARG A 61 -2.04 -14.68 -11.40
C ARG A 61 -3.20 -13.71 -11.61
N LEU A 62 -2.90 -12.42 -11.68
CA LEU A 62 -3.88 -11.39 -12.00
C LEU A 62 -4.34 -11.53 -13.46
N ASP A 63 -5.66 -11.67 -13.66
CA ASP A 63 -6.27 -11.70 -15.00
C ASP A 63 -6.08 -10.35 -15.71
N PRO A 64 -5.42 -10.31 -16.89
CA PRO A 64 -5.26 -9.11 -17.70
C PRO A 64 -6.56 -8.35 -17.98
N ARG A 65 -7.69 -9.05 -18.13
CA ARG A 65 -9.00 -8.42 -18.39
C ARG A 65 -9.41 -7.49 -17.26
N ARG A 66 -9.09 -7.84 -16.01
CA ARG A 66 -9.41 -7.01 -14.82
C ARG A 66 -8.62 -5.70 -14.81
N ILE A 67 -7.39 -5.71 -15.35
CA ILE A 67 -6.55 -4.51 -15.49
C ILE A 67 -7.18 -3.54 -16.51
N GLY A 68 -7.75 -4.07 -17.59
CA GLY A 68 -8.43 -3.29 -18.62
C GLY A 68 -9.63 -2.48 -18.11
N LEU A 69 -10.34 -2.99 -17.10
CA LEU A 69 -11.58 -2.42 -16.57
C LEU A 69 -11.38 -1.30 -15.53
N VAL A 70 -10.15 -1.11 -15.05
CA VAL A 70 -9.86 -0.14 -13.98
C VAL A 70 -9.02 1.02 -14.49
N SER A 71 -9.14 2.17 -13.83
CA SER A 71 -8.31 3.35 -14.08
C SER A 71 -7.22 3.53 -13.03
N ARG A 72 -7.35 2.83 -11.89
CA ARG A 72 -6.40 2.86 -10.79
C ARG A 72 -6.14 1.45 -10.27
N ILE A 73 -4.90 1.18 -9.87
CA ILE A 73 -4.52 -0.04 -9.16
C ILE A 73 -3.69 0.36 -7.96
N GLU A 74 -4.04 -0.16 -6.80
CA GLU A 74 -3.28 -0.01 -5.57
C GLU A 74 -2.83 -1.38 -5.09
N GLY A 75 -1.63 -1.46 -4.52
CA GLY A 75 -1.18 -2.70 -3.94
C GLY A 75 -0.23 -2.54 -2.77
N LEU A 76 -0.25 -3.57 -1.93
CA LEU A 76 0.73 -3.81 -0.88
C LEU A 76 1.15 -5.28 -0.99
N THR A 77 2.36 -5.52 -1.52
CA THR A 77 2.86 -6.88 -1.80
C THR A 77 4.34 -6.98 -1.43
N ARG A 78 5.01 -8.10 -1.70
CA ARG A 78 6.47 -8.07 -1.73
C ARG A 78 6.94 -7.25 -2.93
N ARG A 79 8.16 -6.70 -2.83
CA ARG A 79 8.80 -6.00 -3.95
C ARG A 79 8.96 -6.91 -5.18
N SER A 80 9.28 -8.19 -4.99
CA SER A 80 9.42 -9.17 -6.08
C SER A 80 8.14 -9.32 -6.88
N ASP A 81 7.00 -9.40 -6.20
CA ASP A 81 5.69 -9.57 -6.83
C ASP A 81 5.31 -8.31 -7.62
N TYR A 82 5.56 -7.14 -7.04
CA TYR A 82 5.38 -5.87 -7.76
C TYR A 82 6.22 -5.82 -9.03
N VAL A 83 7.51 -6.15 -8.94
CA VAL A 83 8.42 -6.14 -10.11
C VAL A 83 7.90 -7.10 -11.19
N ALA A 84 7.48 -8.31 -10.82
CA ALA A 84 6.93 -9.30 -11.75
C ALA A 84 5.63 -8.83 -12.44
N LEU A 85 4.79 -8.06 -11.74
CA LEU A 85 3.55 -7.51 -12.29
C LEU A 85 3.77 -6.21 -13.08
N SER A 86 4.78 -5.43 -12.72
CA SER A 86 4.95 -4.04 -13.17
C SER A 86 5.03 -3.90 -14.69
N LEU A 87 5.71 -4.83 -15.37
CA LEU A 87 5.81 -4.82 -16.83
C LEU A 87 4.44 -5.04 -17.47
N ALA A 88 3.69 -6.06 -17.03
CA ALA A 88 2.36 -6.34 -17.54
C ALA A 88 1.40 -5.15 -17.30
N LEU A 89 1.43 -4.57 -16.09
CA LEU A 89 0.62 -3.39 -15.77
C LEU A 89 0.96 -2.21 -16.69
N ARG A 90 2.24 -1.97 -16.97
CA ARG A 90 2.70 -0.90 -17.87
C ARG A 90 2.28 -1.13 -19.32
N LEU A 91 2.28 -2.39 -19.79
CA LEU A 91 1.77 -2.77 -21.12
C LEU A 91 0.27 -2.49 -21.25
N HIS A 92 -0.49 -2.56 -20.15
CA HIS A 92 -1.89 -2.14 -20.10
C HIS A 92 -2.09 -0.62 -19.92
N GLY A 93 -1.07 0.19 -20.16
CA GLY A 93 -1.15 1.65 -20.09
C GLY A 93 -1.13 2.23 -18.67
N MET A 94 -0.91 1.40 -17.66
CA MET A 94 -0.75 1.88 -16.28
C MET A 94 0.59 2.60 -16.12
N ARG A 95 0.61 3.65 -15.30
CA ARG A 95 1.79 4.45 -14.96
C ARG A 95 1.92 4.55 -13.45
N SER A 96 3.15 4.40 -12.95
CA SER A 96 3.46 4.52 -11.53
C SER A 96 3.15 5.92 -11.02
N LYS A 97 2.51 6.00 -9.85
CA LYS A 97 2.13 7.24 -9.18
C LYS A 97 2.82 7.38 -7.83
N ASP A 98 2.87 6.29 -7.07
CA ASP A 98 3.55 6.24 -5.78
C ASP A 98 4.14 4.85 -5.59
N GLU A 99 5.35 4.80 -5.04
CA GLU A 99 6.12 3.59 -4.78
C GLU A 99 6.92 3.78 -3.50
N ARG A 100 6.62 2.96 -2.47
CA ARG A 100 7.23 3.12 -1.15
C ARG A 100 7.51 1.76 -0.51
N ARG A 101 8.76 1.57 -0.08
CA ARG A 101 9.12 0.47 0.81
C ARG A 101 8.62 0.79 2.23
N LEU A 102 7.85 -0.13 2.82
CA LEU A 102 7.31 0.03 4.17
C LEU A 102 8.14 -0.70 5.23
N SER A 103 8.66 -1.89 4.91
CA SER A 103 9.48 -2.68 5.83
C SER A 103 10.76 -3.17 5.13
N THR A 104 11.87 -3.16 5.87
CA THR A 104 13.12 -3.78 5.42
C THR A 104 13.12 -5.29 5.62
N ARG A 105 12.46 -5.78 6.68
CA ARG A 105 12.42 -7.18 7.10
C ARG A 105 11.46 -8.03 6.27
N ASP A 106 10.26 -7.51 6.01
CA ASP A 106 9.18 -8.27 5.35
C ASP A 106 9.10 -7.97 3.86
N HIS A 107 10.01 -7.12 3.36
CA HIS A 107 10.09 -6.66 1.98
C HIS A 107 8.76 -6.10 1.44
N LEU A 108 7.93 -5.56 2.34
CA LEU A 108 6.64 -4.96 2.01
C LEU A 108 6.84 -3.69 1.19
N PHE A 109 6.14 -3.66 0.07
CA PHE A 109 6.22 -2.62 -0.93
C PHE A 109 4.81 -2.14 -1.25
N ARG A 110 4.54 -0.87 -0.92
CA ARG A 110 3.30 -0.18 -1.27
C ARG A 110 3.48 0.50 -2.61
N TRP A 111 2.50 0.38 -3.48
CA TRP A 111 2.55 0.96 -4.80
C TRP A 111 1.17 1.37 -5.28
N SER A 112 1.13 2.35 -6.16
CA SER A 112 -0.08 2.73 -6.88
C SER A 112 0.24 3.06 -8.33
N LEU A 113 -0.62 2.63 -9.23
CA LEU A 113 -0.60 3.02 -10.62
C LEU A 113 -1.95 3.59 -11.02
N SER A 114 -1.93 4.48 -12.00
CA SER A 114 -3.14 4.90 -12.70
C SER A 114 -2.92 4.85 -14.21
N LYS A 115 -4.01 4.74 -14.97
CA LYS A 115 -3.96 5.11 -16.38
C LYS A 115 -3.62 6.61 -16.45
N GLY A 116 -2.78 7.00 -17.42
CA GLY A 116 -2.64 8.42 -17.74
C GLY A 116 -4.01 8.96 -18.13
N ALA A 117 -4.34 10.20 -17.75
CA ALA A 117 -5.50 10.85 -18.32
C ALA A 117 -5.28 10.88 -19.84
N SER A 118 -6.15 10.21 -20.60
CA SER A 118 -6.24 10.48 -22.03
C SER A 118 -6.64 11.94 -22.15
N ALA A 119 -5.72 12.76 -22.65
CA ALA A 119 -6.02 14.13 -23.07
C ALA A 119 -7.00 14.11 -24.24
#